data_AF-A0A1X7C3Z2-F1
#
_entry.id   AF-A0A1X7C3Z2-F1
#
_cell.length_a   1.000
_cell.length_b   1.000
_cell.length_c   1.000
_cell.angle_alpha   90.00
_cell.angle_beta   90.00
_cell.angle_gamma   90.00
#
_symmetry.space_group_name_H-M   'P 1'
#
loop_
_entity.id
_entity.type
_entity.pdbx_description
1 polymer ?
#
loop_
_entity_poly.entity_id
_entity_poly.type
_entity_poly.pdbx_seq_one_letter_code
_entity_poly.pdbx_strand_id
1 'polypeptide(L)'
;MKNFKLPIIIFAIVFVISTAALIFFINRDSGKNITDKVDAPSWIHENGSSGRLPITAKVVTPPVSAELNATANNTGSASIAEKNSITGSQNATKSATSDLAEKATQIKDSIITNVFLENLAGYVADNYQPANSLPYTPAQGYSSASFKGINTYFGLNLMGLMPEADNIISARKSIWENILSQGMLLKAYENYQESFLDLIEEKGITAEKKFALEGGGSEIRSLTAKERAEMFSVSAAPLRHAAAVLTSIAENPDIIQAMDGYIKAEKRVESANAIFQGELAKSNNSQTVVAKNKASHAGEILKDAITVREKIKNGISSKIKSFCKGPCDTPEDSFYIAKWVFRRVKANQNRIESILSGSKLLSKLANQMEARAEAIKNNM
;
A
#
# COMPACT_ATOMS: atom_id res chain seq x y z
N MET A 1 29.50 -38.12 5.10
CA MET A 1 28.13 -37.65 4.82
C MET A 1 27.24 -37.78 6.06
N LYS A 2 27.00 -36.72 6.86
CA LYS A 2 26.00 -36.75 7.96
C LYS A 2 25.18 -35.45 8.17
N ASN A 3 25.54 -34.33 7.54
CA ASN A 3 25.07 -33.00 7.98
C ASN A 3 23.70 -32.55 7.41
N PHE A 4 23.13 -33.27 6.44
CA PHE A 4 21.85 -32.89 5.79
C PHE A 4 20.57 -33.19 6.60
N LYS A 5 20.66 -33.85 7.76
CA LYS A 5 19.46 -34.24 8.53
C LYS A 5 18.82 -33.07 9.29
N LEU A 6 19.60 -32.11 9.80
CA LEU A 6 19.07 -31.03 10.64
C LEU A 6 18.16 -30.05 9.87
N PRO A 7 18.51 -29.57 8.65
CA PRO A 7 17.64 -28.67 7.88
C PRO A 7 16.29 -29.30 7.51
N ILE A 8 16.29 -30.59 7.15
CA ILE A 8 15.08 -31.32 6.77
C ILE A 8 14.11 -31.46 7.95
N ILE A 9 14.63 -31.72 9.16
CA ILE A 9 13.82 -31.79 10.39
C ILE A 9 13.20 -30.42 10.71
N ILE A 10 13.98 -29.33 10.61
CA ILE A 10 13.47 -27.97 10.84
C ILE A 10 12.38 -27.63 9.80
N PHE A 11 12.60 -27.93 8.52
CA PHE A 11 11.64 -27.65 7.46
C PHE A 11 10.34 -28.45 7.65
N ALA A 12 10.43 -29.72 8.04
CA ALA A 12 9.28 -30.56 8.34
C ALA A 12 8.48 -30.02 9.55
N ILE A 13 9.15 -29.59 10.63
CA ILE A 13 8.50 -29.00 11.80
C ILE A 13 7.79 -27.69 11.44
N VAL A 14 8.44 -26.78 10.71
CA VAL A 14 7.84 -25.52 10.25
C VAL A 14 6.66 -25.77 9.32
N PHE A 15 6.74 -26.76 8.43
CA PHE A 15 5.64 -27.13 7.53
C PHE A 15 4.44 -27.72 8.29
N VAL A 16 4.68 -28.64 9.24
CA VAL A 16 3.61 -29.24 10.07
C VAL A 16 2.94 -28.19 10.95
N ILE A 17 3.70 -27.30 11.61
CA ILE A 17 3.14 -26.20 12.42
C ILE A 17 2.32 -25.25 11.54
N SER A 18 2.81 -24.91 10.34
CA SER A 18 2.10 -24.04 9.39
C SER A 18 0.80 -24.68 8.90
N THR A 19 0.82 -25.99 8.61
CA THR A 19 -0.36 -26.75 8.17
C THR A 19 -1.38 -26.88 9.31
N ALA A 20 -0.93 -27.16 10.53
CA ALA A 20 -1.80 -27.23 11.71
C ALA A 20 -2.43 -25.87 12.04
N ALA A 21 -1.67 -24.78 11.95
CA ALA A 21 -2.19 -23.42 12.11
C ALA A 21 -3.22 -23.07 11.03
N LEU A 22 -2.98 -23.47 9.77
CA LEU A 22 -3.93 -23.28 8.67
C LEU A 22 -5.24 -24.04 8.93
N ILE A 23 -5.17 -25.32 9.29
CA ILE A 23 -6.35 -26.15 9.62
C ILE A 23 -7.11 -25.58 10.83
N PHE A 24 -6.41 -25.12 11.86
CA PHE A 24 -7.03 -24.51 13.05
C PHE A 24 -7.75 -23.20 12.72
N PHE A 25 -7.16 -22.34 11.88
CA PHE A 25 -7.82 -21.11 11.42
C PHE A 25 -9.03 -21.39 10.53
N ILE A 26 -8.93 -22.35 9.59
CA ILE A 26 -10.04 -22.78 8.73
C ILE A 26 -11.20 -23.28 9.60
N ASN A 27 -10.96 -24.27 10.46
CA ASN A 27 -12.01 -24.86 11.30
C ASN A 27 -12.63 -23.86 12.28
N ARG A 28 -11.89 -22.83 12.73
CA ARG A 28 -12.39 -21.79 13.63
C ARG A 28 -13.31 -20.77 12.93
N ASP A 29 -13.03 -20.39 11.67
CA ASP A 29 -13.90 -19.47 10.92
C ASP A 29 -15.07 -20.22 10.24
N SER A 30 -14.92 -21.51 9.91
CA SER A 30 -16.00 -22.38 9.40
C SER A 30 -17.18 -22.58 10.36
N GLY A 31 -17.05 -22.22 11.63
CA GLY A 31 -18.13 -22.28 12.62
C GLY A 31 -19.24 -21.23 12.45
N LYS A 32 -19.11 -20.29 11.49
CA LYS A 32 -20.16 -19.32 11.17
C LYS A 32 -20.90 -19.68 9.88
N ASN A 33 -22.21 -19.88 9.99
CA ASN A 33 -23.11 -19.94 8.85
C ASN A 33 -23.18 -18.57 8.15
N ILE A 34 -22.35 -18.38 7.13
CA ILE A 34 -22.44 -17.22 6.22
C ILE A 34 -23.52 -17.53 5.17
N THR A 35 -24.78 -17.43 5.59
CA THR A 35 -25.96 -17.50 4.70
C THR A 35 -26.21 -16.21 3.94
N ASP A 36 -25.46 -15.15 4.23
CA ASP A 36 -25.55 -13.86 3.55
C ASP A 36 -25.22 -14.00 2.06
N LYS A 37 -26.19 -13.64 1.20
CA LYS A 37 -25.92 -13.39 -0.20
C LYS A 37 -24.94 -12.23 -0.34
N VAL A 38 -23.68 -12.56 -0.63
CA VAL A 38 -22.71 -11.60 -1.16
C VAL A 38 -23.04 -11.35 -2.64
N ASP A 39 -24.12 -10.61 -2.86
CA ASP A 39 -24.45 -10.05 -4.18
C ASP A 39 -23.46 -8.92 -4.50
N ALA A 40 -23.18 -8.68 -5.78
CA ALA A 40 -22.26 -7.62 -6.17
C ALA A 40 -22.85 -6.22 -5.85
N PRO A 41 -22.03 -5.21 -5.49
CA PRO A 41 -22.47 -3.83 -5.33
C PRO A 41 -23.38 -3.37 -6.47
N SER A 42 -24.42 -2.59 -6.15
CA SER A 42 -25.58 -2.31 -7.02
C SER A 42 -25.25 -1.71 -8.40
N TRP A 43 -24.05 -1.16 -8.58
CA TRP A 43 -23.53 -0.61 -9.84
C TRP A 43 -22.79 -1.64 -10.72
N ILE A 44 -22.71 -2.91 -10.31
CA ILE A 44 -22.03 -4.01 -11.03
C ILE A 44 -23.05 -4.97 -11.67
N HIS A 45 -23.72 -4.49 -12.72
CA HIS A 45 -24.69 -5.26 -13.51
C HIS A 45 -24.02 -6.41 -14.30
N GLU A 46 -24.83 -7.33 -14.83
CA GLU A 46 -24.35 -8.56 -15.50
C GLU A 46 -23.47 -8.28 -16.73
N ASN A 47 -23.81 -7.27 -17.52
CA ASN A 47 -23.08 -6.87 -18.73
C ASN A 47 -21.95 -5.84 -18.46
N GLY A 48 -21.51 -5.70 -17.20
CA GLY A 48 -20.47 -4.75 -16.79
C GLY A 48 -20.99 -3.40 -16.29
N SER A 49 -20.05 -2.55 -15.85
CA SER A 49 -20.32 -1.28 -15.14
C SER A 49 -20.61 -0.11 -16.09
N SER A 50 -21.72 -0.17 -16.83
CA SER A 50 -22.22 0.95 -17.65
C SER A 50 -22.90 2.03 -16.79
N GLY A 51 -22.09 2.87 -16.13
CA GLY A 51 -22.58 3.93 -15.25
C GLY A 51 -23.32 5.06 -15.98
N ARG A 52 -24.66 4.94 -16.09
CA ARG A 52 -25.62 6.03 -16.39
C ARG A 52 -26.99 5.70 -15.78
N LEU A 53 -27.49 6.56 -14.89
CA LEU A 53 -28.84 6.46 -14.33
C LEU A 53 -29.88 6.99 -15.34
N PRO A 54 -30.97 6.25 -15.63
CA PRO A 54 -32.21 6.86 -16.10
C PRO A 54 -32.90 7.59 -14.93
N ILE A 55 -33.62 8.68 -15.24
CA ILE A 55 -34.28 9.54 -14.25
C ILE A 55 -35.80 9.26 -14.26
N THR A 56 -36.47 9.50 -13.13
CA THR A 56 -37.92 9.32 -12.84
C THR A 56 -38.33 7.87 -12.51
N ALA A 57 -39.36 7.61 -11.68
CA ALA A 57 -40.44 8.50 -11.23
C ALA A 57 -40.72 8.54 -9.70
N LYS A 58 -41.62 9.47 -9.33
CA LYS A 58 -42.05 9.89 -7.96
C LYS A 58 -42.63 8.77 -7.09
N VAL A 59 -42.56 8.93 -5.75
CA VAL A 59 -43.73 9.01 -4.82
C VAL A 59 -43.38 9.81 -3.54
N VAL A 60 -44.11 10.93 -3.32
CA VAL A 60 -44.59 11.60 -2.08
C VAL A 60 -43.75 11.74 -0.78
N THR A 61 -43.82 12.96 -0.18
CA THR A 61 -43.51 13.40 1.20
C THR A 61 -44.40 14.63 1.55
N PRO A 62 -44.33 15.28 2.74
CA PRO A 62 -44.02 14.84 4.11
C PRO A 62 -45.37 14.77 4.90
N PRO A 63 -45.79 15.56 5.95
CA PRO A 63 -45.15 16.45 6.96
C PRO A 63 -44.77 15.63 8.23
N VAL A 64 -44.76 16.00 9.54
CA VAL A 64 -45.17 17.15 10.42
C VAL A 64 -44.11 17.23 11.55
N SER A 65 -43.28 18.27 11.72
CA SER A 65 -43.43 19.60 12.40
C SER A 65 -43.15 19.64 13.93
N ALA A 66 -42.41 20.69 14.33
CA ALA A 66 -42.47 21.43 15.61
C ALA A 66 -41.81 20.83 16.89
N GLU A 67 -41.23 21.60 17.84
CA GLU A 67 -40.82 23.04 17.90
C GLU A 67 -39.94 23.35 19.15
N LEU A 68 -39.08 24.40 19.09
CA LEU A 68 -38.64 25.32 20.20
C LEU A 68 -37.91 24.71 21.45
N ASN A 69 -37.17 25.42 22.33
CA ASN A 69 -36.62 26.79 22.33
C ASN A 69 -35.34 26.95 23.22
N ALA A 70 -34.74 28.15 23.18
CA ALA A 70 -33.67 28.66 24.07
C ALA A 70 -34.13 28.86 25.55
N THR A 71 -33.35 29.27 26.57
CA THR A 71 -32.17 30.20 26.72
C THR A 71 -31.51 29.91 28.12
N ALA A 72 -30.46 30.51 28.71
CA ALA A 72 -29.56 31.66 28.45
C ALA A 72 -28.23 31.60 29.26
N ASN A 73 -27.29 32.50 28.90
CA ASN A 73 -26.20 33.19 29.63
C ASN A 73 -25.84 32.86 31.09
N ASN A 74 -24.53 32.96 31.42
CA ASN A 74 -24.06 34.01 32.37
C ASN A 74 -22.58 34.41 32.18
N THR A 75 -22.19 35.58 32.70
CA THR A 75 -20.93 36.31 32.40
C THR A 75 -19.87 36.23 33.50
N GLY A 76 -18.57 36.45 33.18
CA GLY A 76 -17.48 36.54 34.17
C GLY A 76 -16.16 37.11 33.62
N SER A 77 -15.80 38.31 34.07
CA SER A 77 -14.73 39.22 33.59
C SER A 77 -13.28 38.68 33.47
N ALA A 78 -12.45 39.43 32.72
CA ALA A 78 -11.02 39.18 32.49
C ALA A 78 -10.07 39.94 33.44
N SER A 79 -8.76 39.62 33.37
CA SER A 79 -7.66 40.46 33.88
C SER A 79 -6.38 40.23 33.04
N ILE A 80 -5.51 41.24 32.93
CA ILE A 80 -4.27 41.24 32.12
C ILE A 80 -3.14 41.97 32.87
N ALA A 81 -1.98 41.32 33.03
CA ALA A 81 -0.62 41.87 33.18
C ALA A 81 0.34 40.65 33.28
N GLU A 82 1.35 40.47 32.43
CA GLU A 82 2.70 41.08 32.51
C GLU A 82 3.46 40.88 33.84
N LYS A 83 4.79 40.66 33.92
CA LYS A 83 5.89 40.21 33.01
C LYS A 83 7.21 40.54 33.71
N ASN A 84 8.19 39.62 33.76
CA ASN A 84 9.61 40.00 33.87
C ASN A 84 10.57 38.82 33.65
N SER A 85 11.78 39.13 33.17
CA SER A 85 12.94 38.23 33.12
C SER A 85 13.91 38.57 34.27
N ILE A 86 15.06 37.90 34.48
CA ILE A 86 16.33 38.19 33.77
C ILE A 86 17.41 37.15 34.15
N THR A 87 18.15 36.67 33.14
CA THR A 87 19.51 36.02 33.10
C THR A 87 20.01 35.02 34.16
N GLY A 88 20.66 33.96 33.67
CA GLY A 88 21.75 33.25 34.35
C GLY A 88 22.57 32.42 33.34
N SER A 89 23.83 32.77 33.07
CA SER A 89 24.64 32.17 31.99
C SER A 89 25.77 31.27 32.52
N GLN A 90 25.86 30.01 32.06
CA GLN A 90 27.05 29.16 32.16
C GLN A 90 27.12 28.07 31.06
N ASN A 91 28.33 27.57 30.81
CA ASN A 91 28.67 26.29 30.16
C ASN A 91 28.56 26.17 28.63
N ALA A 92 29.37 26.97 27.91
CA ALA A 92 29.68 26.81 26.49
C ALA A 92 30.44 25.52 26.09
N THR A 93 30.55 24.54 27.00
CA THR A 93 31.27 23.26 26.80
C THR A 93 30.34 22.04 26.84
N LYS A 94 29.01 22.23 26.93
CA LYS A 94 28.02 21.14 26.86
C LYS A 94 27.38 20.93 25.49
N SER A 95 27.39 21.93 24.59
CA SER A 95 26.63 21.86 23.32
C SER A 95 26.95 20.61 22.51
N ALA A 96 28.21 20.38 22.16
CA ALA A 96 28.57 19.25 21.29
C ALA A 96 28.12 17.87 21.81
N THR A 97 28.07 17.66 23.13
CA THR A 97 27.58 16.41 23.73
C THR A 97 26.07 16.39 23.97
N SER A 98 25.42 17.53 24.22
CA SER A 98 23.94 17.59 24.20
C SER A 98 23.38 17.46 22.79
N ASP A 99 23.97 18.11 21.79
CA ASP A 99 23.60 18.01 20.38
C ASP A 99 23.70 16.57 19.86
N LEU A 100 24.73 15.82 20.27
CA LEU A 100 24.87 14.40 19.95
C LEU A 100 23.88 13.50 20.73
N ALA A 101 23.65 13.78 22.01
CA ALA A 101 22.67 13.02 22.81
C ALA A 101 21.22 13.27 22.35
N GLU A 102 20.88 14.51 22.02
CA GLU A 102 19.55 14.93 21.56
C GLU A 102 19.27 14.39 20.15
N LYS A 103 20.26 14.42 19.25
CA LYS A 103 20.17 13.70 17.96
C LYS A 103 20.03 12.20 18.17
N ALA A 104 20.75 11.61 19.12
CA ALA A 104 20.61 10.17 19.43
C ALA A 104 19.23 9.81 19.99
N THR A 105 18.56 10.69 20.76
CA THR A 105 17.15 10.49 21.14
C THR A 105 16.17 10.77 19.99
N GLN A 106 16.37 11.81 19.18
CA GLN A 106 15.53 12.06 17.99
C GLN A 106 15.59 10.91 16.97
N ILE A 107 16.75 10.26 16.81
CA ILE A 107 16.92 9.04 16.01
C ILE A 107 16.16 7.85 16.61
N LYS A 108 15.99 7.81 17.93
CA LYS A 108 15.29 6.75 18.66
C LYS A 108 13.77 6.94 18.65
N ASP A 109 13.31 8.19 18.67
CA ASP A 109 11.89 8.57 18.70
C ASP A 109 11.25 8.62 17.29
N SER A 110 12.06 8.53 16.23
CA SER A 110 11.59 8.54 14.83
C SER A 110 11.48 7.14 14.24
N ILE A 111 10.25 6.74 13.90
CA ILE A 111 9.96 5.49 13.14
C ILE A 111 10.68 5.47 11.79
N ILE A 112 10.91 6.64 11.18
CA ILE A 112 11.63 6.82 9.91
C ILE A 112 13.07 7.20 10.22
N THR A 113 14.03 6.38 9.80
CA THR A 113 15.47 6.63 10.01
C THR A 113 16.19 6.89 8.69
N ASN A 114 17.41 7.42 8.76
CA ASN A 114 18.29 7.59 7.59
C ASN A 114 18.50 6.26 6.85
N VAL A 115 18.60 5.14 7.57
CA VAL A 115 18.75 3.80 6.98
C VAL A 115 17.53 3.42 6.14
N PHE A 116 16.32 3.86 6.49
CA PHE A 116 15.15 3.67 5.61
C PHE A 116 15.28 4.50 4.33
N LEU A 117 15.71 5.77 4.43
CA LEU A 117 15.87 6.65 3.27
C LEU A 117 16.96 6.16 2.31
N GLU A 118 18.10 5.67 2.84
CA GLU A 118 19.17 5.06 2.06
C GLU A 118 18.70 3.79 1.33
N ASN A 119 17.97 2.90 2.01
CA ASN A 119 17.40 1.71 1.37
C ASN A 119 16.30 2.06 0.36
N LEU A 120 15.52 3.12 0.57
CA LEU A 120 14.51 3.58 -0.38
C LEU A 120 15.14 4.22 -1.62
N ALA A 121 16.24 4.96 -1.47
CA ALA A 121 17.02 5.51 -2.58
C ALA A 121 17.72 4.39 -3.37
N GLY A 122 18.29 3.41 -2.67
CA GLY A 122 18.83 2.18 -3.26
C GLY A 122 17.77 1.44 -4.07
N TYR A 123 16.58 1.22 -3.51
CA TYR A 123 15.45 0.60 -4.22
C TYR A 123 15.08 1.35 -5.51
N VAL A 124 15.09 2.68 -5.53
CA VAL A 124 14.84 3.48 -6.74
C VAL A 124 15.93 3.21 -7.79
N ALA A 125 17.21 3.29 -7.41
CA ALA A 125 18.33 3.05 -8.31
C ALA A 125 18.37 1.60 -8.82
N ASP A 126 18.06 0.61 -7.99
CA ASP A 126 18.00 -0.82 -8.34
C ASP A 126 16.90 -1.10 -9.38
N ASN A 127 15.70 -0.51 -9.18
CA ASN A 127 14.56 -0.70 -10.06
C ASN A 127 14.64 0.09 -11.37
N TYR A 128 15.53 1.08 -11.49
CA TYR A 128 15.82 1.70 -12.77
C TYR A 128 16.64 0.77 -13.69
N GLN A 129 16.23 0.69 -14.93
CA GLN A 129 16.86 -0.05 -16.01
C GLN A 129 17.09 0.90 -17.19
N PRO A 130 18.34 1.29 -17.48
CA PRO A 130 18.69 2.11 -18.64
C PRO A 130 18.33 1.44 -19.97
N ALA A 131 18.27 2.25 -21.04
CA ALA A 131 18.28 1.72 -22.40
C ALA A 131 19.48 0.77 -22.62
N ASN A 132 19.26 -0.33 -23.35
CA ASN A 132 20.25 -1.39 -23.63
C ASN A 132 20.82 -2.13 -22.39
N SER A 133 20.23 -1.98 -21.19
CA SER A 133 20.65 -2.75 -20.01
C SER A 133 20.27 -4.24 -20.13
N LEU A 134 21.13 -5.13 -19.62
CA LEU A 134 20.86 -6.56 -19.53
C LEU A 134 20.07 -6.88 -18.25
N PRO A 135 19.17 -7.89 -18.26
CA PRO A 135 19.05 -8.92 -19.29
C PRO A 135 18.05 -8.64 -20.42
N TYR A 136 17.29 -7.53 -20.38
CA TYR A 136 16.13 -7.33 -21.26
C TYR A 136 16.36 -6.41 -22.47
N THR A 137 17.49 -5.68 -22.52
CA THR A 137 17.87 -4.71 -23.55
C THR A 137 16.73 -3.81 -24.01
N PRO A 138 16.14 -2.99 -23.10
CA PRO A 138 15.01 -2.14 -23.44
C PRO A 138 15.45 -0.99 -24.35
N ALA A 139 14.58 -0.56 -25.27
CA ALA A 139 14.88 0.52 -26.22
C ALA A 139 14.92 1.94 -25.59
N GLN A 140 14.40 2.08 -24.37
CA GLN A 140 14.36 3.31 -23.56
C GLN A 140 14.53 2.92 -22.09
N GLY A 141 14.97 3.84 -21.23
CA GLY A 141 15.01 3.55 -19.80
C GLY A 141 13.61 3.37 -19.20
N TYR A 142 13.50 2.55 -18.15
CA TYR A 142 12.25 2.37 -17.41
C TYR A 142 12.52 2.10 -15.92
N SER A 143 11.49 2.26 -15.08
CA SER A 143 11.52 1.82 -13.68
C SER A 143 10.62 0.60 -13.50
N SER A 144 11.15 -0.48 -12.90
CA SER A 144 10.36 -1.64 -12.47
C SER A 144 9.63 -1.42 -11.13
N ALA A 145 9.78 -0.24 -10.52
CA ALA A 145 9.14 0.09 -9.25
C ALA A 145 7.62 0.11 -9.40
N SER A 146 6.94 -0.56 -8.47
CA SER A 146 5.47 -0.63 -8.41
C SER A 146 5.02 -0.46 -6.96
N PHE A 147 3.76 -0.05 -6.75
CA PHE A 147 3.25 0.16 -5.40
C PHE A 147 3.22 -1.16 -4.61
N LYS A 148 2.82 -2.26 -5.28
CA LYS A 148 2.98 -3.63 -4.78
C LYS A 148 4.44 -3.99 -4.46
N GLY A 149 5.39 -3.61 -5.32
CA GLY A 149 6.82 -3.86 -5.11
C GLY A 149 7.36 -3.22 -3.84
N ILE A 150 7.21 -1.90 -3.71
CA ILE A 150 7.66 -1.11 -2.55
C ILE A 150 7.01 -1.63 -1.25
N ASN A 151 5.69 -1.82 -1.24
CA ASN A 151 4.98 -2.33 -0.06
C ASN A 151 5.37 -3.77 0.29
N THR A 152 5.88 -4.57 -0.65
CA THR A 152 6.40 -5.92 -0.35
C THR A 152 7.81 -5.84 0.23
N TYR A 153 8.70 -5.09 -0.41
CA TYR A 153 10.10 -4.94 -0.02
C TYR A 153 10.24 -4.41 1.41
N PHE A 154 9.70 -3.21 1.68
CA PHE A 154 9.75 -2.60 3.01
C PHE A 154 8.76 -3.23 3.98
N GLY A 155 7.57 -3.64 3.50
CA GLY A 155 6.54 -4.19 4.37
C GLY A 155 6.88 -5.55 4.97
N LEU A 156 7.70 -6.38 4.30
CA LEU A 156 8.11 -7.68 4.84
C LEU A 156 9.02 -7.53 6.07
N ASN A 157 10.17 -6.86 5.91
CA ASN A 157 11.25 -6.86 6.90
C ASN A 157 11.42 -5.52 7.65
N LEU A 158 10.63 -4.48 7.32
CA LEU A 158 10.72 -3.14 7.91
C LEU A 158 12.13 -2.52 7.81
N MET A 159 12.80 -2.73 6.67
CA MET A 159 14.19 -2.30 6.44
C MET A 159 14.40 -0.81 6.75
N GLY A 160 15.18 -0.52 7.80
CA GLY A 160 15.48 0.83 8.27
C GLY A 160 14.35 1.53 9.06
N LEU A 161 13.20 0.90 9.30
CA LEU A 161 12.13 1.46 10.12
C LEU A 161 12.26 0.95 11.57
N MET A 162 12.13 1.86 12.55
CA MET A 162 12.31 1.55 13.97
C MET A 162 11.04 1.85 14.80
N PRO A 163 9.96 1.07 14.65
CA PRO A 163 8.79 1.18 15.53
C PRO A 163 9.00 0.46 16.87
N GLU A 164 8.54 1.05 17.96
CA GLU A 164 8.40 0.34 19.24
C GLU A 164 7.25 -0.66 19.16
N ALA A 165 7.56 -1.97 19.18
CA ALA A 165 6.60 -3.07 19.13
C ALA A 165 7.22 -4.45 19.42
N ASP A 166 6.46 -5.33 20.08
CA ASP A 166 6.93 -6.67 20.46
C ASP A 166 7.10 -7.65 19.29
N ASN A 167 6.46 -7.39 18.14
CA ASN A 167 6.47 -8.28 16.99
C ASN A 167 6.14 -7.56 15.67
N ILE A 168 6.41 -8.23 14.56
CA ILE A 168 6.22 -7.70 13.20
C ILE A 168 4.78 -7.25 12.87
N ILE A 169 3.76 -7.79 13.55
CA ILE A 169 2.35 -7.44 13.31
C ILE A 169 1.99 -6.15 14.07
N SER A 170 2.37 -6.03 15.36
CA SER A 170 2.21 -4.79 16.10
C SER A 170 3.10 -3.68 15.56
N ALA A 171 4.31 -3.98 15.09
CA ALA A 171 5.23 -3.05 14.43
C ALA A 171 4.59 -2.44 13.17
N ARG A 172 4.12 -3.29 12.24
CA ARG A 172 3.39 -2.84 11.03
C ARG A 172 2.14 -2.03 11.38
N LYS A 173 1.41 -2.39 12.44
CA LYS A 173 0.27 -1.59 12.91
C LYS A 173 0.75 -0.20 13.33
N SER A 174 1.64 -0.12 14.32
CA SER A 174 2.20 1.11 14.89
C SER A 174 2.67 2.10 13.83
N ILE A 175 3.46 1.64 12.85
CA ILE A 175 3.90 2.44 11.69
C ILE A 175 2.73 3.13 10.98
N TRP A 176 1.68 2.39 10.61
CA TRP A 176 0.55 2.97 9.88
C TRP A 176 -0.41 3.77 10.78
N GLU A 177 -0.43 3.56 12.09
CA GLU A 177 -1.24 4.38 13.00
C GLU A 177 -0.57 5.74 13.27
N ASN A 178 0.76 5.76 13.37
CA ASN A 178 1.56 6.97 13.49
C ASN A 178 1.57 7.77 12.17
N ILE A 179 2.02 7.16 11.06
CA ILE A 179 2.18 7.87 9.77
C ILE A 179 0.85 8.38 9.22
N LEU A 180 -0.25 7.62 9.37
CA LEU A 180 -1.58 8.06 8.90
C LEU A 180 -2.35 8.91 9.93
N SER A 181 -1.73 9.32 11.03
CA SER A 181 -2.29 10.37 11.89
C SER A 181 -2.21 11.75 11.22
N GLN A 182 -3.01 12.70 11.70
CA GLN A 182 -3.19 13.99 11.05
C GLN A 182 -1.86 14.77 10.97
N GLY A 183 -1.50 15.21 9.75
CA GLY A 183 -0.29 16.00 9.50
C GLY A 183 1.03 15.21 9.46
N MET A 184 1.12 13.99 10.00
CA MET A 184 2.39 13.26 10.10
C MET A 184 3.02 12.91 8.74
N LEU A 185 2.20 12.61 7.71
CA LEU A 185 2.69 12.45 6.34
C LEU A 185 3.33 13.73 5.77
N LEU A 186 2.75 14.90 6.04
CA LEU A 186 3.30 16.18 5.60
C LEU A 186 4.61 16.48 6.32
N LYS A 187 4.64 16.35 7.65
CA LYS A 187 5.84 16.54 8.47
C LYS A 187 6.99 15.61 8.04
N ALA A 188 6.70 14.32 7.82
CA ALA A 188 7.71 13.37 7.35
C ALA A 188 8.25 13.74 5.96
N TYR A 189 7.37 14.18 5.05
CA TYR A 189 7.79 14.61 3.73
C TYR A 189 8.62 15.91 3.77
N GLU A 190 8.19 16.93 4.52
CA GLU A 190 8.94 18.19 4.69
C GLU A 190 10.31 17.98 5.33
N ASN A 191 10.42 17.07 6.30
CA ASN A 191 11.68 16.71 6.96
C ASN A 191 12.69 15.99 6.05
N TYR A 192 12.24 15.22 5.05
CA TYR A 192 13.08 14.26 4.34
C TYR A 192 13.12 14.39 2.80
N GLN A 193 12.27 15.23 2.19
CA GLN A 193 12.14 15.33 0.72
C GLN A 193 13.48 15.60 -0.01
N GLU A 194 14.25 16.60 0.43
CA GLU A 194 15.47 17.03 -0.30
C GLU A 194 16.60 16.00 -0.11
N SER A 195 16.87 15.59 1.14
CA SER A 195 17.88 14.57 1.44
C SER A 195 17.56 13.22 0.79
N PHE A 196 16.28 12.90 0.57
CA PHE A 196 15.90 11.71 -0.18
C PHE A 196 16.21 11.82 -1.69
N LEU A 197 16.02 13.01 -2.28
CA LEU A 197 16.42 13.27 -3.67
C LEU A 197 17.95 13.23 -3.82
N ASP A 198 18.70 13.80 -2.88
CA ASP A 198 20.16 13.74 -2.85
C ASP A 198 20.67 12.30 -2.71
N LEU A 199 20.05 11.49 -1.84
CA LEU A 199 20.36 10.06 -1.71
C LEU A 199 20.05 9.28 -2.99
N ILE A 200 18.95 9.57 -3.71
CA ILE A 200 18.69 8.95 -5.02
C ILE A 200 19.82 9.29 -6.00
N GLU A 201 20.31 10.54 -6.01
CA GLU A 201 21.40 10.95 -6.90
C GLU A 201 22.73 10.25 -6.53
N GLU A 202 23.06 10.15 -5.24
CA GLU A 202 24.22 9.40 -4.74
C GLU A 202 24.17 7.91 -5.11
N LYS A 203 23.02 7.25 -4.91
CA LYS A 203 22.84 5.85 -5.33
C LYS A 203 22.83 5.73 -6.86
N GLY A 204 22.38 6.74 -7.60
CA GLY A 204 22.50 6.80 -9.06
C GLY A 204 23.94 6.95 -9.56
N ILE A 205 24.79 7.69 -8.86
CA ILE A 205 26.23 7.84 -9.17
C ILE A 205 26.97 6.52 -8.93
N THR A 206 26.63 5.81 -7.85
CA THR A 206 27.29 4.57 -7.44
C THR A 206 26.67 3.30 -8.03
N ALA A 207 25.47 3.37 -8.63
CA ALA A 207 24.82 2.24 -9.27
C ALA A 207 25.56 1.78 -10.53
N GLU A 208 26.11 0.57 -10.47
CA GLU A 208 26.57 -0.17 -11.64
C GLU A 208 25.41 -0.88 -12.33
N LYS A 209 25.36 -0.82 -13.67
CA LYS A 209 24.43 -1.59 -14.49
C LYS A 209 25.20 -2.37 -15.55
N LYS A 210 24.64 -3.52 -15.93
CA LYS A 210 25.19 -4.37 -16.99
C LYS A 210 24.56 -3.97 -18.32
N PHE A 211 25.37 -3.77 -19.36
CA PHE A 211 24.93 -3.37 -20.70
C PHE A 211 25.32 -4.42 -21.73
N ALA A 212 24.54 -4.54 -22.81
CA ALA A 212 24.92 -5.33 -23.98
C ALA A 212 25.92 -4.55 -24.85
N LEU A 213 26.93 -5.22 -25.38
CA LEU A 213 27.88 -4.66 -26.35
C LEU A 213 27.58 -5.17 -27.76
N GLU A 214 27.72 -4.29 -28.75
CA GLU A 214 27.74 -4.71 -30.17
C GLU A 214 28.85 -5.76 -30.39
N GLY A 215 28.53 -6.82 -31.13
CA GLY A 215 29.41 -7.99 -31.28
C GLY A 215 29.20 -9.11 -30.25
N GLY A 216 28.25 -8.99 -29.31
CA GLY A 216 27.83 -10.10 -28.43
C GLY A 216 28.57 -10.19 -27.10
N GLY A 217 29.10 -9.06 -26.61
CA GLY A 217 29.70 -8.94 -25.28
C GLY A 217 28.77 -8.29 -24.24
N SER A 218 29.30 -8.04 -23.04
CA SER A 218 28.61 -7.24 -22.03
C SER A 218 29.59 -6.50 -21.12
N GLU A 219 29.30 -5.23 -20.87
CA GLU A 219 30.05 -4.36 -19.94
C GLU A 219 29.28 -4.21 -18.62
N ILE A 220 29.98 -3.94 -17.52
CA ILE A 220 29.41 -3.40 -16.28
C ILE A 220 30.02 -2.02 -16.07
N ARG A 221 29.19 -0.99 -15.92
CA ARG A 221 29.62 0.40 -15.70
C ARG A 221 28.60 1.18 -14.88
N SER A 222 29.04 2.29 -14.28
CA SER A 222 28.18 3.25 -13.59
C SER A 222 27.24 4.00 -14.57
N LEU A 223 26.19 4.61 -14.03
CA LEU A 223 25.27 5.46 -14.79
C LEU A 223 25.90 6.80 -15.21
N THR A 224 25.84 7.12 -16.50
CA THR A 224 26.16 8.45 -17.03
C THR A 224 25.19 9.51 -16.48
N ALA A 225 25.56 10.79 -16.53
CA ALA A 225 24.68 11.87 -16.07
C ALA A 225 23.31 11.88 -16.78
N LYS A 226 23.28 11.55 -18.09
CA LYS A 226 22.04 11.40 -18.85
C LYS A 226 21.16 10.25 -18.32
N GLU A 227 21.75 9.10 -18.00
CA GLU A 227 21.03 7.95 -17.41
C GLU A 227 20.57 8.26 -15.98
N ARG A 228 21.30 9.06 -15.21
CA ARG A 228 20.82 9.53 -13.88
C ARG A 228 19.65 10.50 -14.00
N ALA A 229 19.65 11.41 -14.98
CA ALA A 229 18.48 12.23 -15.28
C ALA A 229 17.28 11.40 -15.77
N GLU A 230 17.51 10.38 -16.60
CA GLU A 230 16.47 9.43 -17.02
C GLU A 230 15.93 8.64 -15.82
N MET A 231 16.78 8.14 -14.91
CA MET A 231 16.41 7.43 -13.68
C MET A 231 15.39 8.21 -12.85
N PHE A 232 15.64 9.51 -12.61
CA PHE A 232 14.71 10.39 -11.92
C PHE A 232 13.38 10.53 -12.70
N SER A 233 13.47 10.78 -14.01
CA SER A 233 12.30 10.96 -14.89
C SER A 233 11.38 9.73 -14.91
N VAL A 234 11.93 8.53 -15.12
CA VAL A 234 11.13 7.29 -15.23
C VAL A 234 10.64 6.79 -13.88
N SER A 235 11.32 7.14 -12.78
CA SER A 235 10.88 6.80 -11.42
C SER A 235 9.81 7.75 -10.86
N ALA A 236 9.62 8.93 -11.48
CA ALA A 236 8.47 9.80 -11.20
C ALA A 236 7.13 9.18 -11.66
N ALA A 237 7.13 8.34 -12.71
CA ALA A 237 5.90 7.77 -13.27
C ALA A 237 5.15 6.82 -12.31
N PRO A 238 5.79 5.85 -11.60
CA PRO A 238 5.15 5.09 -10.54
C PRO A 238 4.56 5.94 -9.41
N LEU A 239 5.21 7.05 -9.04
CA LEU A 239 4.69 7.98 -8.03
C LEU A 239 3.41 8.67 -8.52
N ARG A 240 3.36 9.11 -9.78
CA ARG A 240 2.14 9.68 -10.38
C ARG A 240 1.01 8.65 -10.51
N HIS A 241 1.33 7.41 -10.85
CA HIS A 241 0.34 6.34 -10.86
C HIS A 241 -0.29 6.15 -9.48
N ALA A 242 0.55 5.98 -8.45
CA ALA A 242 0.09 5.85 -7.07
C ALA A 242 -0.71 7.09 -6.63
N ALA A 243 -0.24 8.30 -6.91
CA ALA A 243 -0.95 9.54 -6.60
C ALA A 243 -2.34 9.61 -7.25
N ALA A 244 -2.45 9.31 -8.55
CA ALA A 244 -3.71 9.37 -9.28
C ALA A 244 -4.72 8.32 -8.78
N VAL A 245 -4.26 7.08 -8.53
CA VAL A 245 -5.10 6.01 -7.96
C VAL A 245 -5.53 6.32 -6.52
N LEU A 246 -4.60 6.72 -5.64
CA LEU A 246 -4.91 7.03 -4.24
C LEU A 246 -5.90 8.20 -4.12
N THR A 247 -5.76 9.22 -4.97
CA THR A 247 -6.75 10.32 -5.07
C THR A 247 -8.11 9.79 -5.51
N SER A 248 -8.15 8.97 -6.57
CA SER A 248 -9.39 8.38 -7.07
C SER A 248 -10.12 7.53 -6.02
N ILE A 249 -9.39 6.81 -5.17
CA ILE A 249 -9.94 6.02 -4.07
C ILE A 249 -10.42 6.91 -2.92
N ALA A 250 -9.64 7.92 -2.54
CA ALA A 250 -9.94 8.78 -1.39
C ALA A 250 -11.12 9.74 -1.65
N GLU A 251 -11.28 10.23 -2.88
CA GLU A 251 -12.40 11.09 -3.28
C GLU A 251 -13.71 10.31 -3.51
N ASN A 252 -13.69 8.96 -3.56
CA ASN A 252 -14.86 8.14 -3.91
C ASN A 252 -15.11 7.00 -2.89
N PRO A 253 -15.82 7.27 -1.77
CA PRO A 253 -16.07 6.30 -0.70
C PRO A 253 -16.70 4.95 -1.14
N ASP A 254 -17.49 4.95 -2.23
CA ASP A 254 -18.01 3.75 -2.89
C ASP A 254 -16.96 2.67 -3.14
N ILE A 255 -15.71 3.07 -3.44
CA ILE A 255 -14.62 2.13 -3.75
C ILE A 255 -14.17 1.41 -2.48
N ILE A 256 -14.18 2.09 -1.34
CA ILE A 256 -13.91 1.50 -0.01
C ILE A 256 -15.05 0.55 0.39
N GLN A 257 -16.31 0.93 0.15
CA GLN A 257 -17.47 0.06 0.39
C GLN A 257 -17.44 -1.20 -0.49
N ALA A 258 -17.15 -1.06 -1.78
CA ALA A 258 -17.07 -2.19 -2.70
C ALA A 258 -15.91 -3.14 -2.36
N MET A 259 -14.81 -2.63 -1.78
CA MET A 259 -13.71 -3.47 -1.30
C MET A 259 -14.11 -4.35 -0.10
N ASP A 260 -15.05 -3.93 0.75
CA ASP A 260 -15.62 -4.82 1.78
C ASP A 260 -16.40 -5.98 1.14
N GLY A 261 -17.20 -5.69 0.10
CA GLY A 261 -17.86 -6.70 -0.72
C GLY A 261 -16.87 -7.67 -1.39
N TYR A 262 -15.75 -7.16 -1.90
CA TYR A 262 -14.66 -8.00 -2.43
C TYR A 262 -14.07 -8.90 -1.33
N ILE A 263 -13.78 -8.38 -0.13
CA ILE A 263 -13.20 -9.18 0.96
C ILE A 263 -14.18 -10.27 1.45
N LYS A 264 -15.49 -9.99 1.43
CA LYS A 264 -16.54 -11.01 1.66
C LYS A 264 -16.55 -12.08 0.57
N ALA A 265 -16.41 -11.69 -0.70
CA ALA A 265 -16.31 -12.64 -1.82
C ALA A 265 -15.00 -13.45 -1.81
N GLU A 266 -13.88 -12.85 -1.39
CA GLU A 266 -12.59 -13.53 -1.17
C GLU A 266 -12.74 -14.65 -0.13
N LYS A 267 -13.33 -14.35 1.04
CA LYS A 267 -13.68 -15.37 2.05
C LYS A 267 -14.62 -16.45 1.52
N ARG A 268 -15.64 -16.08 0.72
CA ARG A 268 -16.57 -17.04 0.13
C ARG A 268 -15.85 -18.05 -0.79
N VAL A 269 -14.84 -17.60 -1.55
CA VAL A 269 -13.98 -18.51 -2.35
C VAL A 269 -13.14 -19.41 -1.46
N GLU A 270 -12.55 -18.89 -0.38
CA GLU A 270 -11.77 -19.69 0.58
C GLU A 270 -12.62 -20.81 1.20
N SER A 271 -13.84 -20.49 1.68
CA SER A 271 -14.78 -21.48 2.21
C SER A 271 -15.28 -22.47 1.16
N ALA A 272 -15.64 -22.00 -0.04
CA ALA A 272 -16.09 -22.88 -1.12
C ALA A 272 -14.98 -23.85 -1.58
N ASN A 273 -13.71 -23.40 -1.61
CA ASN A 273 -12.57 -24.27 -1.92
C ASN A 273 -12.37 -25.32 -0.82
N ALA A 274 -12.45 -24.95 0.47
CA ALA A 274 -12.35 -25.92 1.56
C ALA A 274 -13.42 -27.02 1.47
N ILE A 275 -14.66 -26.66 1.14
CA ILE A 275 -15.75 -27.62 0.89
C ILE A 275 -15.44 -28.50 -0.33
N PHE A 276 -15.02 -27.90 -1.45
CA PHE A 276 -14.67 -28.63 -2.69
C PHE A 276 -13.54 -29.65 -2.47
N GLN A 277 -12.43 -29.26 -1.84
CA GLN A 277 -11.35 -30.20 -1.53
C GLN A 277 -11.83 -31.35 -0.61
N GLY A 278 -12.69 -31.04 0.37
CA GLY A 278 -13.29 -32.02 1.27
C GLY A 278 -14.19 -33.05 0.57
N GLU A 279 -15.06 -32.62 -0.35
CA GLU A 279 -15.90 -33.54 -1.13
C GLU A 279 -15.12 -34.26 -2.24
N LEU A 280 -14.11 -33.62 -2.85
CA LEU A 280 -13.22 -34.24 -3.83
C LEU A 280 -12.44 -35.41 -3.21
N ALA A 281 -11.91 -35.26 -1.99
CA ALA A 281 -11.27 -36.35 -1.25
C ALA A 281 -12.23 -37.52 -0.98
N LYS A 282 -13.49 -37.24 -0.57
CA LYS A 282 -14.53 -38.25 -0.36
C LYS A 282 -14.94 -38.96 -1.66
N SER A 283 -14.98 -38.23 -2.77
CA SER A 283 -15.23 -38.75 -4.12
C SER A 283 -14.13 -39.71 -4.54
N ASN A 284 -12.87 -39.33 -4.38
CA ASN A 284 -11.72 -40.17 -4.75
C ASN A 284 -11.65 -41.45 -3.90
N ASN A 285 -11.91 -41.36 -2.59
CA ASN A 285 -11.84 -42.49 -1.67
C ASN A 285 -13.01 -43.48 -1.81
N SER A 286 -14.23 -43.00 -2.05
CA SER A 286 -15.43 -43.86 -2.10
C SER A 286 -15.89 -44.24 -3.51
N GLN A 287 -15.52 -43.44 -4.52
CA GLN A 287 -15.90 -43.56 -5.94
C GLN A 287 -17.40 -43.64 -6.25
N THR A 288 -18.27 -43.54 -5.24
CA THR A 288 -19.74 -43.61 -5.39
C THR A 288 -20.29 -42.46 -6.24
N VAL A 289 -21.41 -42.71 -6.92
CA VAL A 289 -22.14 -41.68 -7.69
C VAL A 289 -22.54 -40.51 -6.77
N VAL A 290 -22.97 -40.79 -5.54
CA VAL A 290 -23.34 -39.76 -4.56
C VAL A 290 -22.15 -38.86 -4.20
N ALA A 291 -20.96 -39.41 -3.96
CA ALA A 291 -19.79 -38.60 -3.64
C ALA A 291 -19.27 -37.81 -4.85
N LYS A 292 -19.30 -38.40 -6.05
CA LYS A 292 -18.98 -37.71 -7.31
C LYS A 292 -19.92 -36.52 -7.55
N ASN A 293 -21.22 -36.70 -7.34
CA ASN A 293 -22.22 -35.63 -7.48
C ASN A 293 -22.00 -34.51 -6.44
N LYS A 294 -21.65 -34.83 -5.20
CA LYS A 294 -21.30 -33.82 -4.18
C LYS A 294 -20.04 -33.03 -4.54
N ALA A 295 -18.98 -33.69 -5.01
CA ALA A 295 -17.77 -33.02 -5.47
C ALA A 295 -18.02 -32.11 -6.67
N SER A 296 -18.85 -32.56 -7.64
CA SER A 296 -19.28 -31.74 -8.78
C SER A 296 -20.07 -30.50 -8.34
N HIS A 297 -21.06 -30.66 -7.45
CA HIS A 297 -21.85 -29.53 -6.95
C HIS A 297 -21.00 -28.52 -6.16
N ALA A 298 -20.07 -28.99 -5.33
CA ALA A 298 -19.11 -28.13 -4.64
C ALA A 298 -18.16 -27.40 -5.60
N GLY A 299 -17.81 -28.03 -6.73
CA GLY A 299 -17.03 -27.40 -7.81
C GLY A 299 -17.75 -26.25 -8.48
N GLU A 300 -19.05 -26.39 -8.76
CA GLU A 300 -19.87 -25.29 -9.30
C GLU A 300 -20.03 -24.16 -8.26
N ILE A 301 -20.25 -24.46 -6.98
CA ILE A 301 -20.28 -23.43 -5.90
C ILE A 301 -18.96 -22.64 -5.82
N LEU A 302 -17.81 -23.32 -5.98
CA LEU A 302 -16.50 -22.68 -6.03
C LEU A 302 -16.33 -21.79 -7.28
N LYS A 303 -16.74 -22.27 -8.45
CA LYS A 303 -16.72 -21.56 -9.73
C LYS A 303 -17.61 -20.30 -9.71
N ASP A 304 -18.80 -20.38 -9.11
CA ASP A 304 -19.68 -19.23 -8.89
C ASP A 304 -19.04 -18.21 -7.94
N ALA A 305 -18.46 -18.66 -6.81
CA ALA A 305 -17.78 -17.78 -5.87
C ALA A 305 -16.59 -17.04 -6.51
N ILE A 306 -15.80 -17.73 -7.34
CA ILE A 306 -14.69 -17.14 -8.10
C ILE A 306 -15.23 -16.11 -9.11
N THR A 307 -16.29 -16.46 -9.86
CA THR A 307 -16.93 -15.57 -10.84
C THR A 307 -17.42 -14.28 -10.19
N VAL A 308 -18.11 -14.37 -9.04
CA VAL A 308 -18.56 -13.18 -8.27
C VAL A 308 -17.36 -12.36 -7.78
N ARG A 309 -16.30 -12.99 -7.25
CA ARG A 309 -15.10 -12.29 -6.77
C ARG A 309 -14.39 -11.51 -7.89
N GLU A 310 -14.19 -12.12 -9.05
CA GLU A 310 -13.56 -11.43 -10.20
C GLU A 310 -14.48 -10.36 -10.81
N LYS A 311 -15.81 -10.56 -10.81
CA LYS A 311 -16.78 -9.52 -11.23
C LYS A 311 -16.66 -8.26 -10.37
N ILE A 312 -16.57 -8.43 -9.03
CA ILE A 312 -16.41 -7.32 -8.09
C ILE A 312 -15.04 -6.64 -8.26
N LYS A 313 -13.95 -7.42 -8.38
CA LYS A 313 -12.59 -6.92 -8.65
C LYS A 313 -12.54 -6.07 -9.93
N ASN A 314 -13.06 -6.59 -11.03
CA ASN A 314 -13.06 -5.91 -12.33
C ASN A 314 -13.92 -4.64 -12.28
N GLY A 315 -15.07 -4.66 -11.60
CA GLY A 315 -15.86 -3.47 -11.33
C GLY A 315 -15.07 -2.41 -10.55
N ILE A 316 -14.35 -2.80 -9.49
CA ILE A 316 -13.51 -1.88 -8.70
C ILE A 316 -12.42 -1.24 -9.56
N SER A 317 -11.68 -2.03 -10.35
CA SER A 317 -10.66 -1.48 -11.27
C SER A 317 -11.27 -0.55 -12.32
N SER A 318 -12.43 -0.89 -12.89
CA SER A 318 -13.16 -0.02 -13.83
C SER A 318 -13.60 1.29 -13.16
N LYS A 319 -14.10 1.25 -11.93
CA LYS A 319 -14.57 2.44 -11.19
C LYS A 319 -13.42 3.35 -10.77
N ILE A 320 -12.26 2.80 -10.42
CA ILE A 320 -11.02 3.58 -10.23
C ILE A 320 -10.64 4.26 -11.55
N LYS A 321 -10.62 3.53 -12.68
CA LYS A 321 -10.26 4.09 -13.99
C LYS A 321 -11.23 5.18 -14.45
N SER A 322 -12.53 5.08 -14.14
CA SER A 322 -13.51 6.11 -14.53
C SER A 322 -13.42 7.42 -13.74
N PHE A 323 -12.82 7.43 -12.55
CA PHE A 323 -12.60 8.66 -11.76
C PHE A 323 -11.18 9.22 -11.88
N CYS A 324 -10.23 8.42 -12.36
CA CYS A 324 -8.83 8.81 -12.42
C CYS A 324 -8.54 9.88 -13.49
N LYS A 325 -7.90 10.97 -13.05
CA LYS A 325 -7.50 12.14 -13.86
C LYS A 325 -5.99 12.12 -14.18
N GLY A 326 -5.40 10.93 -14.31
CA GLY A 326 -3.95 10.72 -14.45
C GLY A 326 -3.62 9.31 -14.92
N PRO A 327 -2.34 8.89 -14.87
CA PRO A 327 -1.92 7.58 -15.39
C PRO A 327 -2.46 6.44 -14.51
N CYS A 328 -3.48 5.73 -15.00
CA CYS A 328 -4.19 4.66 -14.27
C CYS A 328 -4.37 3.40 -15.13
N ASP A 329 -3.41 3.14 -16.02
CA ASP A 329 -3.49 2.13 -17.07
C ASP A 329 -3.01 0.73 -16.65
N THR A 330 -2.78 0.54 -15.35
CA THR A 330 -2.44 -0.72 -14.67
C THR A 330 -3.59 -1.15 -13.73
N PRO A 331 -4.65 -1.84 -14.23
CA PRO A 331 -5.81 -2.25 -13.44
C PRO A 331 -5.49 -3.11 -12.22
N GLU A 332 -4.39 -3.87 -12.25
CA GLU A 332 -3.97 -4.77 -11.16
C GLU A 332 -3.29 -4.03 -10.00
N ASP A 333 -2.33 -3.12 -10.26
CA ASP A 333 -1.73 -2.31 -9.19
C ASP A 333 -2.77 -1.30 -8.65
N SER A 334 -3.65 -0.79 -9.51
CA SER A 334 -4.83 0.01 -9.10
C SER A 334 -5.72 -0.74 -8.10
N PHE A 335 -6.04 -2.00 -8.37
CA PHE A 335 -6.80 -2.86 -7.47
C PHE A 335 -6.03 -3.17 -6.17
N TYR A 336 -4.72 -3.43 -6.28
CA TYR A 336 -3.86 -3.69 -5.13
C TYR A 336 -3.80 -2.47 -4.20
N ILE A 337 -3.66 -1.26 -4.74
CA ILE A 337 -3.71 0.00 -3.99
C ILE A 337 -5.06 0.14 -3.27
N ALA A 338 -6.19 -0.13 -3.93
CA ALA A 338 -7.50 -0.10 -3.26
C ALA A 338 -7.60 -1.10 -2.10
N LYS A 339 -7.11 -2.33 -2.28
CA LYS A 339 -7.06 -3.36 -1.22
C LYS A 339 -6.12 -2.96 -0.07
N TRP A 340 -5.04 -2.24 -0.38
CA TRP A 340 -4.07 -1.69 0.57
C TRP A 340 -4.64 -0.52 1.38
N VAL A 341 -5.41 0.38 0.76
CA VAL A 341 -6.09 1.51 1.42
C VAL A 341 -7.18 0.99 2.34
N PHE A 342 -8.07 0.13 1.84
CA PHE A 342 -9.17 -0.46 2.63
C PHE A 342 -8.66 -1.08 3.94
N ARG A 343 -7.57 -1.85 3.88
CA ARG A 343 -6.93 -2.47 5.06
C ARG A 343 -6.53 -1.48 6.16
N ARG A 344 -6.30 -0.20 5.83
CA ARG A 344 -5.82 0.85 6.74
C ARG A 344 -6.93 1.81 7.21
N VAL A 345 -7.90 2.11 6.35
CA VAL A 345 -9.02 3.01 6.66
C VAL A 345 -10.24 2.31 7.28
N LYS A 346 -10.42 0.99 7.08
CA LYS A 346 -11.61 0.26 7.59
C LYS A 346 -11.80 0.31 9.11
N ALA A 347 -10.75 0.60 9.88
CA ALA A 347 -10.77 0.67 11.34
C ALA A 347 -10.79 2.12 11.87
N ASN A 348 -10.55 3.11 11.00
CA ASN A 348 -10.60 4.54 11.30
C ASN A 348 -10.74 5.27 9.95
N GLN A 349 -11.95 5.71 9.63
CA GLN A 349 -12.26 6.28 8.32
C GLN A 349 -11.56 7.62 8.08
N ASN A 350 -11.29 8.40 9.13
CA ASN A 350 -10.61 9.71 9.06
C ASN A 350 -9.20 9.59 8.44
N ARG A 351 -8.58 8.40 8.48
CA ARG A 351 -7.31 8.12 7.77
C ARG A 351 -7.42 8.30 6.25
N ILE A 352 -8.61 8.36 5.66
CA ILE A 352 -8.81 8.64 4.23
C ILE A 352 -8.30 10.04 3.84
N GLU A 353 -8.37 11.02 4.75
CA GLU A 353 -7.80 12.35 4.56
C GLU A 353 -6.27 12.29 4.51
N SER A 354 -5.65 11.48 5.38
CA SER A 354 -4.21 11.20 5.34
C SER A 354 -3.80 10.50 4.03
N ILE A 355 -4.65 9.63 3.46
CA ILE A 355 -4.42 9.02 2.14
C ILE A 355 -4.48 10.08 1.01
N LEU A 356 -5.46 11.00 1.05
CA LEU A 356 -5.58 12.11 0.09
C LEU A 356 -4.45 13.16 0.25
N SER A 357 -3.93 13.33 1.45
CA SER A 357 -2.72 14.13 1.70
C SER A 357 -1.51 13.43 1.07
N GLY A 358 -1.30 12.14 1.38
CA GLY A 358 -0.21 11.34 0.81
C GLY A 358 -0.21 11.30 -0.72
N SER A 359 -1.37 11.24 -1.38
CA SER A 359 -1.44 11.28 -2.84
C SER A 359 -0.94 12.60 -3.44
N LYS A 360 -1.23 13.74 -2.79
CA LYS A 360 -0.74 15.06 -3.18
C LYS A 360 0.78 15.18 -2.97
N LEU A 361 1.31 14.63 -1.87
CA LEU A 361 2.75 14.60 -1.60
C LEU A 361 3.52 13.72 -2.60
N LEU A 362 2.97 12.55 -2.98
CA LEU A 362 3.54 11.72 -4.05
C LEU A 362 3.59 12.44 -5.41
N SER A 363 2.55 13.22 -5.73
CA SER A 363 2.52 14.05 -6.95
C SER A 363 3.56 15.18 -6.89
N LYS A 364 3.72 15.85 -5.74
CA LYS A 364 4.75 16.88 -5.54
C LYS A 364 6.17 16.29 -5.66
N LEU A 365 6.41 15.12 -5.07
CA LEU A 365 7.68 14.39 -5.18
C LEU A 365 8.00 13.99 -6.63
N ALA A 366 7.02 13.50 -7.38
CA ALA A 366 7.20 13.19 -8.80
C ALA A 366 7.66 14.42 -9.62
N ASN A 367 7.08 15.60 -9.33
CA ASN A 367 7.48 16.85 -9.98
C ASN A 367 8.88 17.31 -9.54
N GLN A 368 9.29 17.09 -8.29
CA GLN A 368 10.66 17.35 -7.83
C GLN A 368 11.69 16.42 -8.47
N MET A 369 11.34 15.15 -8.70
CA MET A 369 12.22 14.21 -9.41
C MET A 369 12.47 14.67 -10.86
N GLU A 370 11.44 15.13 -11.57
CA GLU A 370 11.64 15.73 -12.90
C GLU A 370 12.43 17.05 -12.85
N ALA A 371 12.19 17.92 -11.86
CA ALA A 371 12.99 19.13 -11.69
C ALA A 371 14.48 18.81 -11.44
N ARG A 372 14.78 17.75 -10.67
CA ARG A 372 16.14 17.22 -10.48
C ARG A 372 16.70 16.63 -11.78
N ALA A 373 15.88 15.93 -12.57
CA ALA A 373 16.30 15.42 -13.88
C ALA A 373 16.69 16.54 -14.86
N GLU A 374 15.90 17.62 -14.95
CA GLU A 374 16.26 18.78 -15.78
C GLU A 374 17.47 19.53 -15.23
N ALA A 375 17.61 19.66 -13.90
CA ALA A 375 18.80 20.24 -13.29
C ALA A 375 20.07 19.44 -13.64
N ILE A 376 20.02 18.11 -13.62
CA ILE A 376 21.14 17.25 -14.04
C ILE A 376 21.46 17.45 -15.52
N LYS A 377 20.44 17.49 -16.41
CA LYS A 377 20.64 17.73 -17.86
C LYS A 377 21.26 19.08 -18.17
N ASN A 378 20.86 20.14 -17.44
CA ASN A 378 21.35 21.51 -17.65
C ASN A 378 22.76 21.75 -17.08
N ASN A 379 23.29 20.80 -16.30
CA ASN A 379 24.64 20.81 -15.74
C ASN A 379 25.60 19.85 -16.50
N MET A 380 25.24 19.43 -17.73
CA MET A 380 26.05 18.60 -18.64
C MET A 380 26.64 19.41 -19.80
#